data_AF-A0A7J9NA74-F1
#
_entry.id   AF-A0A7J9NA74-F1
#
_cell.length_a   1.000
_cell.length_b   1.000
_cell.length_c   1.000
_cell.angle_alpha   90.00
_cell.angle_beta   90.00
_cell.angle_gamma   90.00
#
_symmetry.space_group_name_H-M   'P 1'
#
loop_
_entity.id
_entity.type
_entity.pdbx_description
1 polymer ?
#
loop_
_entity_poly.entity_id
_entity_poly.type
_entity_poly.pdbx_seq_one_letter_code
_entity_poly.pdbx_strand_id
1 'polypeptide(L)'
;MTSSTSIDINLNRKEMVILGTQYAGEMKKGLFSLMHYLMPKRHILSLHSGCNMGKDGDVALFFGLSGTGKTTLSTDHNRFLIGDDEHCWSDDCVSNIEGGCYAKCIDLSKEKEPDIWNAIKFGTVLENVVFDEHTREVDYTDKSVTENTRAAYPIEFIPNAKIPCFGPHPKNVILLACDAFGVLPPVSKLSLAQAMYHFISGYTALVAGTVDGIKEPTATFSACFGAAFLMLHPTTYAAMLAEKMQKHGATGWLVNTGWCGGSYGSGNRIKLPYTRKIINAIHSGSLLKATYEKTEVFGLEIPSEIEGVPKEILRPEN
;
A
#
# COMPACT_ATOMS: atom_id res chain seq x y z
N MET A 1 19.39 -15.32 22.47
CA MET A 1 18.37 -15.30 21.41
C MET A 1 17.04 -15.72 22.03
N THR A 2 15.94 -15.09 21.65
CA THR A 2 14.59 -15.36 22.17
C THR A 2 13.91 -16.56 21.48
N SER A 3 14.46 -17.04 20.35
CA SER A 3 14.03 -18.24 19.63
C SER A 3 15.20 -18.86 18.84
N SER A 4 14.93 -19.90 18.05
CA SER A 4 15.87 -20.49 17.08
C SER A 4 16.01 -19.70 15.78
N THR A 5 15.30 -18.58 15.64
CA THR A 5 15.26 -17.74 14.44
C THR A 5 15.87 -16.38 14.75
N SER A 6 16.74 -15.88 13.87
CA SER A 6 17.36 -14.56 14.01
C SER A 6 17.50 -13.89 12.64
N ILE A 7 17.16 -12.60 12.58
CA ILE A 7 17.34 -11.75 11.41
C ILE A 7 18.09 -10.51 11.87
N ASP A 8 19.40 -10.50 11.62
CA ASP A 8 20.31 -9.50 12.17
C ASP A 8 20.92 -8.65 11.05
N ILE A 9 20.90 -7.33 11.21
CA ILE A 9 21.53 -6.37 10.28
C ILE A 9 22.66 -5.65 11.00
N ASN A 10 23.89 -5.82 10.53
CA ASN A 10 25.06 -5.11 11.03
C ASN A 10 25.43 -3.96 10.09
N LEU A 11 25.10 -2.73 10.48
CA LEU A 11 25.35 -1.53 9.67
C LEU A 11 26.83 -1.23 9.44
N ASN A 12 27.72 -1.58 10.40
CA ASN A 12 29.15 -1.34 10.28
C ASN A 12 29.80 -2.33 9.30
N ARG A 13 29.43 -3.60 9.39
CA ARG A 13 29.92 -4.66 8.50
C ARG A 13 29.19 -4.69 7.15
N LYS A 14 28.04 -4.02 7.04
CA LYS A 14 27.16 -4.02 5.85
C LYS A 14 26.70 -5.44 5.49
N GLU A 15 26.33 -6.20 6.51
CA GLU A 15 25.92 -7.59 6.39
C GLU A 15 24.53 -7.77 6.99
N MET A 16 23.75 -8.65 6.37
CA MET A 16 22.50 -9.18 6.89
C MET A 16 22.66 -10.69 7.06
N VAL A 17 22.28 -11.21 8.23
CA VAL A 17 22.33 -12.64 8.55
C VAL A 17 20.93 -13.12 8.87
N ILE A 18 20.47 -14.14 8.14
CA ILE A 18 19.16 -14.77 8.33
C ILE A 18 19.39 -16.22 8.76
N LEU A 19 18.90 -16.58 9.95
CA LEU A 19 19.01 -17.92 10.51
C LEU A 19 17.63 -18.40 10.97
N GLY A 20 17.32 -19.67 10.74
CA GLY A 20 16.11 -20.31 11.27
C GLY A 20 14.79 -19.88 10.61
N THR A 21 14.83 -19.30 9.42
CA THR A 21 13.66 -19.00 8.58
C THR A 21 14.01 -19.16 7.09
N GLN A 22 13.04 -19.60 6.29
CA GLN A 22 13.16 -19.75 4.84
C GLN A 22 12.23 -18.80 4.08
N TYR A 23 11.57 -17.88 4.78
CA TYR A 23 10.66 -16.92 4.18
C TYR A 23 11.43 -15.87 3.38
N ALA A 24 11.17 -15.80 2.07
CA ALA A 24 11.90 -14.90 1.17
C ALA A 24 11.71 -13.41 1.50
N GLY A 25 10.57 -13.06 2.11
CA GLY A 25 10.26 -11.71 2.54
C GLY A 25 11.26 -11.12 3.53
N GLU A 26 11.98 -11.94 4.30
CA GLU A 26 13.03 -11.45 5.20
C GLU A 26 14.16 -10.77 4.42
N MET A 27 14.62 -11.37 3.32
CA MET A 27 15.68 -10.80 2.48
C MET A 27 15.27 -9.42 1.92
N LYS A 28 14.03 -9.34 1.39
CA LYS A 28 13.46 -8.09 0.86
C LYS A 28 13.37 -7.02 1.95
N LYS A 29 12.70 -7.33 3.07
CA LYS A 29 12.40 -6.35 4.12
C LYS A 29 13.61 -5.94 4.94
N GLY A 30 14.65 -6.78 5.03
CA GLY A 30 15.92 -6.38 5.62
C GLY A 30 16.65 -5.32 4.79
N LEU A 31 16.72 -5.49 3.46
CA LEU A 31 17.26 -4.45 2.57
C LEU A 31 16.42 -3.17 2.66
N PHE A 32 15.09 -3.29 2.69
CA PHE A 32 14.21 -2.14 2.84
C PHE A 32 14.44 -1.38 4.15
N SER A 33 14.64 -2.09 5.26
CA SER A 33 14.98 -1.48 6.56
C SER A 33 16.30 -0.71 6.48
N LEU A 34 17.31 -1.27 5.81
CA LEU A 34 18.56 -0.58 5.54
C LEU A 34 18.35 0.69 4.68
N MET A 35 17.45 0.65 3.69
CA MET A 35 17.09 1.83 2.89
C MET A 35 16.40 2.90 3.75
N HIS A 36 15.54 2.51 4.67
CA HIS A 36 14.96 3.41 5.67
C HIS A 36 15.99 4.07 6.59
N TYR A 37 17.21 3.51 6.72
CA TYR A 37 18.31 4.16 7.43
C TYR A 37 19.21 5.02 6.54
N LEU A 38 19.64 4.49 5.39
CA LEU A 38 20.62 5.13 4.52
C LEU A 38 20.04 6.31 3.75
N MET A 39 18.79 6.22 3.29
CA MET A 39 18.18 7.25 2.45
C MET A 39 17.92 8.55 3.22
N PRO A 40 17.32 8.54 4.43
CA PRO A 40 17.14 9.77 5.20
C PRO A 40 18.45 10.48 5.53
N LYS A 41 19.54 9.72 5.77
CA LYS A 41 20.89 10.28 5.96
C LYS A 41 21.44 11.02 4.74
N ARG A 42 20.88 10.77 3.56
CA ARG A 42 21.18 11.46 2.29
C ARG A 42 20.08 12.43 1.89
N HIS A 43 19.16 12.77 2.80
CA HIS A 43 17.97 13.59 2.52
C HIS A 43 17.04 13.02 1.43
N ILE A 44 17.05 11.71 1.25
CA ILE A 44 16.13 10.98 0.37
C ILE A 44 15.08 10.28 1.23
N LEU A 45 13.81 10.47 0.92
CA LEU A 45 12.71 9.91 1.69
C LEU A 45 12.43 8.47 1.22
N SER A 46 12.70 7.47 2.07
CA SER A 46 12.29 6.07 1.83
C SER A 46 10.86 5.83 2.31
N LEU A 47 10.05 5.13 1.52
CA LEU A 47 8.60 5.01 1.66
C LEU A 47 8.14 3.56 1.48
N HIS A 48 7.23 3.11 2.36
CA HIS A 48 6.50 1.86 2.19
C HIS A 48 5.18 2.16 1.46
N SER A 49 5.22 2.11 0.14
CA SER A 49 4.15 2.59 -0.73
C SER A 49 4.06 1.83 -2.03
N GLY A 50 2.87 1.77 -2.63
CA GLY A 50 2.73 1.49 -4.05
C GLY A 50 2.92 2.80 -4.80
N CYS A 51 3.38 2.73 -6.05
CA CYS A 51 3.57 3.93 -6.86
C CYS A 51 3.22 3.66 -8.32
N ASN A 52 2.43 4.57 -8.90
CA ASN A 52 2.13 4.54 -10.33
C ASN A 52 2.10 5.95 -10.92
N MET A 53 2.12 6.00 -12.25
CA MET A 53 2.19 7.23 -13.03
C MET A 53 1.13 7.21 -14.12
N GLY A 54 0.35 8.28 -14.25
CA GLY A 54 -0.57 8.44 -15.36
C GLY A 54 0.16 8.69 -16.68
N LYS A 55 -0.58 8.63 -17.79
CA LYS A 55 -0.02 8.86 -19.13
C LYS A 55 0.58 10.25 -19.30
N ASP A 56 0.04 11.23 -18.57
CA ASP A 56 0.50 12.62 -18.56
C ASP A 56 1.60 12.88 -17.50
N GLY A 57 2.12 11.84 -16.87
CA GLY A 57 3.21 11.93 -15.90
C GLY A 57 2.78 12.29 -14.48
N ASP A 58 1.49 12.33 -14.16
CA ASP A 58 1.02 12.54 -12.79
C ASP A 58 1.32 11.29 -11.93
N VAL A 59 2.08 11.45 -10.85
CA VAL A 59 2.48 10.33 -9.98
C VAL A 59 1.61 10.28 -8.73
N ALA A 60 1.25 9.07 -8.30
CA ALA A 60 0.54 8.80 -7.06
C ALA A 60 1.31 7.80 -6.17
N LEU A 61 1.34 8.06 -4.87
CA LEU A 61 1.85 7.16 -3.85
C LEU A 61 0.69 6.58 -3.05
N PHE A 62 0.74 5.27 -2.76
CA PHE A 62 -0.29 4.53 -2.03
C PHE A 62 0.33 3.93 -0.76
N PHE A 63 0.10 4.54 0.39
CA PHE A 63 0.55 4.02 1.69
C PHE A 63 -0.49 3.08 2.27
N GLY A 64 -0.05 2.03 2.94
CA GLY A 64 -0.94 1.09 3.60
C GLY A 64 -0.20 -0.15 4.06
N LEU A 65 -0.79 -0.91 4.98
CA LEU A 65 -0.24 -2.21 5.37
C LEU A 65 -0.52 -3.29 4.31
N SER A 66 0.02 -4.48 4.53
CA SER A 66 -0.32 -5.66 3.73
C SER A 66 -1.83 -5.91 3.79
N GLY A 67 -2.46 -6.15 2.64
CA GLY A 67 -3.89 -6.45 2.55
C GLY A 67 -4.84 -5.24 2.61
N THR A 68 -4.34 -4.00 2.68
CA THR A 68 -5.18 -2.78 2.66
C THR A 68 -5.42 -2.23 1.24
N GLY A 69 -5.07 -2.98 0.20
CA GLY A 69 -5.32 -2.61 -1.20
C GLY A 69 -4.19 -1.86 -1.90
N LYS A 70 -3.01 -1.73 -1.29
CA LYS A 70 -1.83 -1.03 -1.89
C LYS A 70 -1.49 -1.55 -3.29
N THR A 71 -1.14 -2.84 -3.42
CA THR A 71 -0.82 -3.50 -4.70
C THR A 71 -2.01 -3.44 -5.68
N THR A 72 -3.21 -3.75 -5.21
CA THR A 72 -4.42 -3.79 -6.05
C THR A 72 -4.79 -2.43 -6.65
N LEU A 73 -4.54 -1.34 -5.91
CA LEU A 73 -4.84 0.04 -6.35
C LEU A 73 -3.68 0.69 -7.10
N SER A 74 -2.42 0.30 -6.84
CA SER A 74 -1.28 0.76 -7.63
C SER A 74 -1.24 0.10 -9.01
N THR A 75 -1.68 -1.16 -9.12
CA THR A 75 -1.78 -1.90 -10.39
C THR A 75 -3.10 -1.55 -11.09
N ASP A 76 -3.10 -0.38 -11.74
CA ASP A 76 -4.21 0.11 -12.56
C ASP A 76 -3.81 0.01 -14.05
N HIS A 77 -4.61 -0.68 -14.85
CA HIS A 77 -4.38 -0.85 -16.30
C HIS A 77 -4.22 0.47 -17.06
N ASN A 78 -4.77 1.57 -16.56
CA ASN A 78 -4.69 2.88 -17.21
C ASN A 78 -3.43 3.67 -16.86
N ARG A 79 -2.61 3.18 -15.93
CA ARG A 79 -1.45 3.86 -15.38
C ARG A 79 -0.22 2.97 -15.47
N PHE A 80 0.95 3.59 -15.52
CA PHE A 80 2.20 2.87 -15.52
C PHE A 80 2.64 2.55 -14.08
N LEU A 81 2.85 1.28 -13.77
CA LEU A 81 3.32 0.85 -12.45
C LEU A 81 4.80 1.22 -12.28
N ILE A 82 5.15 1.99 -11.25
CA ILE A 82 6.55 2.25 -10.89
C ILE A 82 7.07 1.15 -9.95
N GLY A 83 6.25 0.74 -8.99
CA GLY A 83 6.50 -0.41 -8.12
C GLY A 83 5.35 -0.58 -7.13
N ASP A 84 5.23 -1.74 -6.49
CA ASP A 84 4.07 -2.08 -5.67
C ASP A 84 4.26 -1.88 -4.15
N ASP A 85 5.50 -1.70 -3.67
CA ASP A 85 5.75 -1.79 -2.23
C ASP A 85 6.81 -0.83 -1.66
N GLU A 86 7.92 -0.54 -2.36
CA GLU A 86 9.08 0.17 -1.77
C GLU A 86 9.66 1.24 -2.69
N HIS A 87 9.58 2.53 -2.28
CA HIS A 87 10.02 3.66 -3.10
C HIS A 87 10.94 4.63 -2.36
N CYS A 88 11.72 5.39 -3.12
CA CYS A 88 12.45 6.56 -2.66
C CYS A 88 11.92 7.81 -3.33
N TRP A 89 11.75 8.91 -2.58
CA TRP A 89 11.48 10.25 -3.10
C TRP A 89 12.69 11.15 -2.85
N SER A 90 13.47 11.37 -3.90
CA SER A 90 14.65 12.24 -3.93
C SER A 90 14.28 13.69 -4.24
N ASP A 91 15.26 14.56 -4.47
CA ASP A 91 15.00 15.93 -4.93
C ASP A 91 14.59 16.03 -6.40
N ASP A 92 14.81 14.98 -7.18
CA ASP A 92 14.56 15.00 -8.63
C ASP A 92 13.39 14.11 -9.05
N CYS A 93 13.12 13.03 -8.32
CA CYS A 93 12.18 12.01 -8.77
C CYS A 93 11.66 11.12 -7.62
N VAL A 94 10.66 10.30 -7.95
CA VAL A 94 10.37 9.06 -7.23
C VAL A 94 11.00 7.88 -7.98
N SER A 95 11.51 6.88 -7.27
CA SER A 95 12.09 5.67 -7.85
C SER A 95 11.70 4.42 -7.06
N ASN A 96 11.55 3.30 -7.75
CA ASN A 96 11.43 2.00 -7.11
C ASN A 96 12.76 1.57 -6.48
N ILE A 97 12.72 0.90 -5.33
CA ILE A 97 13.90 0.26 -4.73
C ILE A 97 14.13 -1.13 -5.38
N GLU A 98 13.04 -1.76 -5.80
CA GLU A 98 13.00 -3.15 -6.25
C GLU A 98 13.14 -3.30 -7.78
N GLY A 99 13.48 -4.51 -8.22
CA GLY A 99 13.46 -4.93 -9.63
C GLY A 99 12.28 -5.83 -10.00
N GLY A 100 11.30 -5.97 -9.12
CA GLY A 100 10.17 -6.89 -9.27
C GLY A 100 9.06 -6.59 -8.29
N CYS A 101 8.05 -7.46 -8.29
CA CYS A 101 6.96 -7.42 -7.31
C CYS A 101 6.94 -8.73 -6.52
N TYR A 102 6.49 -8.65 -5.27
CA TYR A 102 6.31 -9.80 -4.38
C TYR A 102 4.86 -9.86 -3.91
N ALA A 103 3.98 -10.17 -4.87
CA ALA A 103 2.54 -10.04 -4.72
C ALA A 103 1.93 -11.17 -3.90
N LYS A 104 0.84 -10.87 -3.19
CA LYS A 104 0.02 -11.87 -2.51
C LYS A 104 -0.83 -12.62 -3.55
N CYS A 105 -0.95 -13.93 -3.38
CA CYS A 105 -1.64 -14.80 -4.34
C CYS A 105 -2.95 -15.40 -3.83
N ILE A 106 -3.28 -15.21 -2.55
CA ILE A 106 -4.51 -15.80 -2.00
C ILE A 106 -5.75 -15.19 -2.65
N ASP A 107 -6.68 -16.05 -3.04
CA ASP A 107 -7.91 -15.72 -3.76
C ASP A 107 -7.68 -14.95 -5.09
N LEU A 108 -6.47 -15.07 -5.66
CA LEU A 108 -6.10 -14.46 -6.94
C LEU A 108 -6.95 -15.07 -8.06
N SER A 109 -7.54 -14.20 -8.88
CA SER A 109 -8.29 -14.61 -10.07
C SER A 109 -7.98 -13.68 -11.23
N LYS A 110 -8.02 -14.23 -12.45
CA LYS A 110 -7.76 -13.49 -13.68
C LYS A 110 -8.75 -12.34 -13.89
N GLU A 111 -9.98 -12.50 -13.44
CA GLU A 111 -11.05 -11.52 -13.59
C GLU A 111 -10.83 -10.31 -12.67
N LYS A 112 -10.32 -10.54 -11.45
CA LYS A 112 -10.11 -9.48 -10.46
C LYS A 112 -8.79 -8.74 -10.66
N GLU A 113 -7.71 -9.47 -10.96
CA GLU A 113 -6.34 -8.95 -11.01
C GLU A 113 -5.57 -9.53 -12.22
N PRO A 114 -5.98 -9.19 -13.46
CA PRO A 114 -5.43 -9.84 -14.65
C PRO A 114 -3.94 -9.55 -14.87
N ASP A 115 -3.43 -8.39 -14.48
CA ASP A 115 -1.99 -8.06 -14.66
C ASP A 115 -1.12 -8.95 -13.77
N ILE A 116 -1.51 -9.14 -12.51
CA ILE A 116 -0.79 -10.02 -11.57
C ILE A 116 -0.92 -11.48 -12.05
N TRP A 117 -2.13 -11.90 -12.45
CA TRP A 117 -2.35 -13.23 -13.00
C TRP A 117 -1.44 -13.52 -14.21
N ASN A 118 -1.40 -12.61 -15.18
CA ASN A 118 -0.60 -12.77 -16.40
C ASN A 118 0.91 -12.62 -16.16
N ALA A 119 1.31 -11.98 -15.05
CA ALA A 119 2.70 -11.92 -14.63
C ALA A 119 3.18 -13.26 -14.05
N ILE A 120 2.30 -14.16 -13.62
CA ILE A 120 2.68 -15.49 -13.15
C ILE A 120 2.91 -16.40 -14.37
N LYS A 121 4.17 -16.54 -14.75
CA LYS A 121 4.63 -17.36 -15.89
C LYS A 121 6.05 -17.89 -15.63
N PHE A 122 6.66 -18.56 -16.60
CA PHE A 122 8.04 -19.04 -16.46
C PHE A 122 8.99 -17.89 -16.05
N GLY A 123 9.72 -18.08 -14.96
CA GLY A 123 10.56 -17.06 -14.31
C GLY A 123 9.98 -16.53 -13.00
N THR A 124 8.68 -16.71 -12.74
CA THR A 124 8.04 -16.41 -11.46
C THR A 124 8.39 -17.47 -10.42
N VAL A 125 8.64 -17.06 -9.18
CA VAL A 125 8.76 -17.95 -8.03
C VAL A 125 7.49 -17.87 -7.21
N LEU A 126 6.81 -19.01 -7.07
CA LEU A 126 5.64 -19.15 -6.20
C LEU A 126 6.10 -19.67 -4.83
N GLU A 127 5.55 -19.12 -3.76
CA GLU A 127 5.91 -19.46 -2.38
C GLU A 127 4.65 -19.83 -1.60
N ASN A 128 4.68 -21.03 -1.00
CA ASN A 128 3.62 -21.61 -0.17
C ASN A 128 2.24 -21.77 -0.85
N VAL A 129 2.19 -21.79 -2.19
CA VAL A 129 0.96 -22.14 -2.92
C VAL A 129 0.76 -23.65 -2.96
N VAL A 130 -0.49 -24.10 -3.04
CA VAL A 130 -0.83 -25.49 -3.30
C VAL A 130 -1.17 -25.65 -4.78
N PHE A 131 -0.77 -26.74 -5.40
CA PHE A 131 -1.01 -27.02 -6.81
C PHE A 131 -1.29 -28.50 -7.03
N ASP A 132 -2.02 -28.83 -8.09
CA ASP A 132 -2.27 -30.21 -8.49
C ASP A 132 -1.00 -30.83 -9.09
N GLU A 133 -0.55 -31.96 -8.57
CA GLU A 133 0.72 -32.57 -8.98
C GLU A 133 0.73 -33.06 -10.44
N HIS A 134 -0.44 -33.35 -11.01
CA HIS A 134 -0.60 -33.85 -12.37
C HIS A 134 -0.76 -32.71 -13.38
N THR A 135 -1.67 -31.77 -13.14
CA THR A 135 -1.96 -30.65 -14.06
C THR A 135 -0.99 -29.49 -13.86
N ARG A 136 -0.34 -29.40 -12.69
CA ARG A 136 0.48 -28.26 -12.24
C ARG A 136 -0.31 -26.95 -12.10
N GLU A 137 -1.63 -27.02 -12.12
CA GLU A 137 -2.49 -25.86 -11.87
C GLU A 137 -2.45 -25.49 -10.39
N VAL A 138 -2.27 -24.21 -10.12
CA VAL A 138 -2.19 -23.65 -8.77
C VAL A 138 -3.60 -23.39 -8.25
N ASP A 139 -3.91 -23.89 -7.06
CA ASP A 139 -5.14 -23.52 -6.34
C ASP A 139 -4.85 -22.31 -5.46
N TYR A 140 -5.20 -21.12 -5.97
CA TYR A 140 -5.05 -19.86 -5.24
C TYR A 140 -6.04 -19.68 -4.08
N THR A 141 -7.03 -20.57 -3.93
CA THR A 141 -8.00 -20.50 -2.83
C THR A 141 -7.59 -21.36 -1.64
N ASP A 142 -6.62 -22.26 -1.83
CA ASP A 142 -6.10 -23.13 -0.77
C ASP A 142 -5.26 -22.34 0.25
N LYS A 143 -5.62 -22.50 1.52
CA LYS A 143 -5.06 -21.82 2.70
C LYS A 143 -4.45 -22.81 3.71
N SER A 144 -4.36 -24.08 3.35
CA SER A 144 -3.94 -25.18 4.24
C SER A 144 -2.51 -25.00 4.77
N VAL A 145 -1.62 -24.40 3.97
CA VAL A 145 -0.27 -24.03 4.39
C VAL A 145 -0.27 -22.66 5.06
N THR A 146 -0.81 -21.64 4.40
CA THR A 146 -0.88 -20.26 4.90
C THR A 146 -1.82 -19.40 4.05
N GLU A 147 -2.37 -18.34 4.64
CA GLU A 147 -3.08 -17.29 3.89
C GLU A 147 -2.13 -16.26 3.25
N ASN A 148 -0.82 -16.31 3.55
CA ASN A 148 0.21 -15.43 2.97
C ASN A 148 0.95 -16.10 1.80
N THR A 149 0.21 -16.72 0.88
CA THR A 149 0.78 -17.24 -0.38
C THR A 149 1.29 -16.10 -1.26
N ARG A 150 2.41 -16.32 -1.97
CA ARG A 150 3.12 -15.26 -2.69
C ARG A 150 3.59 -15.67 -4.09
N ALA A 151 3.75 -14.68 -4.96
CA ALA A 151 4.45 -14.77 -6.22
C ALA A 151 5.49 -13.64 -6.32
N ALA A 152 6.75 -14.01 -6.53
CA ALA A 152 7.83 -13.10 -6.86
C ALA A 152 8.08 -13.14 -8.37
N TYR A 153 7.96 -12.00 -9.05
CA TYR A 153 8.22 -11.90 -10.49
C TYR A 153 8.94 -10.59 -10.85
N PRO A 154 9.74 -10.58 -11.93
CA PRO A 154 10.37 -9.36 -12.43
C PRO A 154 9.34 -8.31 -12.83
N ILE A 155 9.69 -7.03 -12.70
CA ILE A 155 8.75 -5.93 -12.97
C ILE A 155 8.33 -5.90 -14.44
N GLU A 156 9.19 -6.39 -15.34
CA GLU A 156 8.96 -6.53 -16.78
C GLU A 156 7.82 -7.49 -17.13
N PHE A 157 7.37 -8.31 -16.16
CA PHE A 157 6.23 -9.20 -16.38
C PHE A 157 4.89 -8.46 -16.30
N ILE A 158 4.87 -7.25 -15.73
CA ILE A 158 3.70 -6.37 -15.71
C ILE A 158 3.70 -5.54 -17.02
N PRO A 159 2.69 -5.69 -17.90
CA PRO A 159 2.70 -5.07 -19.24
C PRO A 159 2.80 -3.54 -19.23
N ASN A 160 2.19 -2.90 -18.24
CA ASN A 160 2.18 -1.46 -18.01
C ASN A 160 3.25 -1.02 -17.00
N ALA A 161 4.29 -1.80 -16.74
CA ALA A 161 5.39 -1.33 -15.90
C ALA A 161 6.12 -0.13 -16.55
N LYS A 162 6.47 0.86 -15.74
CA LYS A 162 7.33 1.96 -16.14
C LYS A 162 8.78 1.49 -16.09
N ILE A 163 9.44 1.42 -17.25
CA ILE A 163 10.87 1.09 -17.36
C ILE A 163 11.61 2.31 -17.95
N PRO A 164 12.72 2.77 -17.36
CA PRO A 164 13.18 2.45 -16.01
C PRO A 164 12.16 2.95 -14.96
N CYS A 165 12.14 2.33 -13.77
CA CYS A 165 11.15 2.51 -12.69
C CYS A 165 11.31 3.84 -11.92
N PHE A 166 11.27 4.94 -12.66
CA PHE A 166 11.33 6.31 -12.18
C PHE A 166 10.11 7.09 -12.65
N GLY A 167 9.66 8.01 -11.80
CA GLY A 167 8.63 8.99 -12.13
C GLY A 167 8.98 10.38 -11.62
N PRO A 168 8.33 11.44 -12.14
CA PRO A 168 8.46 12.78 -11.58
C PRO A 168 7.87 12.84 -10.15
N HIS A 169 7.89 14.02 -9.55
CA HIS A 169 7.36 14.20 -8.20
C HIS A 169 5.87 13.79 -8.08
N PRO A 170 5.51 13.02 -7.04
CA PRO A 170 4.12 12.71 -6.71
C PRO A 170 3.24 13.95 -6.62
N LYS A 171 2.09 13.91 -7.30
CA LYS A 171 1.00 14.89 -7.14
C LYS A 171 0.00 14.47 -6.07
N ASN A 172 -0.12 13.16 -5.83
CA ASN A 172 -1.06 12.58 -4.88
C ASN A 172 -0.35 11.65 -3.89
N VAL A 173 -0.63 11.85 -2.61
CA VAL A 173 -0.20 10.99 -1.50
C VAL A 173 -1.45 10.39 -0.87
N ILE A 174 -1.68 9.10 -1.07
CA ILE A 174 -2.90 8.41 -0.69
C ILE A 174 -2.60 7.48 0.49
N LEU A 175 -3.23 7.74 1.63
CA LEU A 175 -3.14 6.93 2.84
C LEU A 175 -4.32 5.96 2.87
N LEU A 176 -4.06 4.66 2.69
CA LEU A 176 -5.07 3.61 2.71
C LEU A 176 -5.26 3.12 4.15
N ALA A 177 -6.47 3.26 4.68
CA ALA A 177 -6.84 2.75 5.99
C ALA A 177 -7.95 1.71 5.82
N CYS A 178 -7.71 0.48 6.28
CA CYS A 178 -8.78 -0.51 6.38
C CYS A 178 -9.51 -0.30 7.71
N ASP A 179 -10.50 0.58 7.75
CA ASP A 179 -11.21 0.89 8.99
C ASP A 179 -12.27 -0.18 9.32
N ALA A 180 -12.03 -0.95 10.38
CA ALA A 180 -12.97 -1.96 10.86
C ALA A 180 -14.12 -1.38 11.71
N PHE A 181 -14.00 -0.15 12.19
CA PHE A 181 -15.06 0.50 12.98
C PHE A 181 -16.12 1.18 12.11
N GLY A 182 -15.82 1.44 10.84
CA GLY A 182 -16.75 2.06 9.90
C GLY A 182 -17.03 3.53 10.17
N VAL A 183 -16.04 4.24 10.73
CA VAL A 183 -16.13 5.64 11.15
C VAL A 183 -15.44 6.56 10.14
N LEU A 184 -14.41 6.07 9.45
CA LEU A 184 -13.74 6.84 8.42
C LEU A 184 -14.59 6.92 7.14
N PRO A 185 -14.74 8.11 6.55
CA PRO A 185 -15.40 8.24 5.26
C PRO A 185 -14.61 7.50 4.16
N PRO A 186 -15.26 7.13 3.03
CA PRO A 186 -14.58 6.46 1.92
C PRO A 186 -13.37 7.24 1.38
N VAL A 187 -13.45 8.56 1.39
CA VAL A 187 -12.33 9.44 1.03
C VAL A 187 -12.39 10.75 1.78
N SER A 188 -11.23 11.27 2.14
CA SER A 188 -11.06 12.63 2.64
C SER A 188 -9.87 13.32 2.00
N LYS A 189 -10.05 14.61 1.70
CA LYS A 189 -8.94 15.51 1.39
C LYS A 189 -8.31 15.94 2.70
N LEU A 190 -6.99 15.84 2.79
CA LEU A 190 -6.25 16.17 4.01
C LEU A 190 -5.56 17.51 3.87
N SER A 191 -5.65 18.33 4.91
CA SER A 191 -4.66 19.39 5.13
C SER A 191 -3.27 18.78 5.36
N LEU A 192 -2.20 19.55 5.18
CA LEU A 192 -0.84 19.07 5.44
C LEU A 192 -0.67 18.55 6.88
N ALA A 193 -1.27 19.23 7.86
CA ALA A 193 -1.24 18.82 9.27
C ALA A 193 -1.95 17.48 9.49
N GLN A 194 -3.13 17.28 8.89
CA GLN A 194 -3.85 16.01 8.94
C GLN A 194 -3.09 14.90 8.21
N ALA A 195 -2.49 15.18 7.05
CA ALA A 195 -1.67 14.22 6.33
C ALA A 195 -0.52 13.71 7.20
N MET A 196 0.17 14.59 7.92
CA MET A 196 1.24 14.20 8.84
C MET A 196 0.70 13.44 10.06
N TYR A 197 -0.41 13.89 10.64
CA TYR A 197 -1.05 13.20 11.76
C TYR A 197 -1.43 11.75 11.40
N HIS A 198 -2.12 11.56 10.27
CA HIS A 198 -2.54 10.23 9.82
C HIS A 198 -1.36 9.38 9.33
N PHE A 199 -0.33 9.99 8.73
CA PHE A 199 0.89 9.29 8.35
C PHE A 199 1.66 8.77 9.56
N ILE A 200 1.85 9.58 10.61
CA ILE A 200 2.51 9.15 11.84
C ILE A 200 1.65 8.14 12.60
N SER A 201 0.34 8.35 12.65
CA SER A 201 -0.57 7.43 13.32
C SER A 201 -0.58 6.06 12.63
N GLY A 202 -0.63 6.05 11.28
CA GLY A 202 -0.64 4.84 10.49
C GLY A 202 -1.78 3.88 10.87
N TYR A 203 -2.95 4.45 11.15
CA TYR A 203 -4.13 3.69 11.56
C TYR A 203 -4.64 2.81 10.42
N THR A 204 -4.88 1.55 10.72
CA THR A 204 -5.58 0.57 9.86
C THR A 204 -6.02 -0.62 10.71
N ALA A 205 -6.77 -1.56 10.14
CA ALA A 205 -6.99 -2.87 10.75
C ALA A 205 -6.08 -3.94 10.13
N LEU A 206 -5.60 -4.86 10.97
CA LEU A 206 -5.11 -6.17 10.55
C LEU A 206 -6.32 -7.03 10.21
N VAL A 207 -6.45 -7.41 8.95
CA VAL A 207 -7.57 -8.22 8.47
C VAL A 207 -7.21 -9.70 8.57
N ALA A 208 -8.20 -10.56 8.81
CA ALA A 208 -8.02 -12.01 8.80
C ALA A 208 -7.22 -12.48 7.56
N GLY A 209 -6.24 -13.34 7.79
CA GLY A 209 -5.34 -13.85 6.74
C GLY A 209 -4.18 -12.96 6.33
N THR A 210 -3.89 -11.90 7.08
CA THR A 210 -2.65 -11.12 6.91
C THR A 210 -1.59 -11.40 7.98
N VAL A 211 -1.99 -11.86 9.17
CA VAL A 211 -1.11 -12.21 10.30
C VAL A 211 -1.67 -13.45 10.99
N ASP A 212 -0.79 -14.35 11.41
CA ASP A 212 -1.17 -15.58 12.11
C ASP A 212 -1.97 -15.27 13.39
N GLY A 213 -3.03 -16.04 13.63
CA GLY A 213 -3.90 -15.91 14.80
C GLY A 213 -5.02 -14.85 14.75
N ILE A 214 -5.09 -13.99 13.72
CA ILE A 214 -6.13 -12.95 13.61
C ILE A 214 -7.35 -13.49 12.84
N LYS A 215 -8.47 -13.70 13.55
CA LYS A 215 -9.76 -14.12 12.96
C LYS A 215 -10.73 -12.98 12.68
N GLU A 216 -10.63 -11.89 13.44
CA GLU A 216 -11.47 -10.70 13.29
C GLU A 216 -10.60 -9.47 13.06
N PRO A 217 -11.04 -8.49 12.25
CA PRO A 217 -10.27 -7.28 12.00
C PRO A 217 -9.87 -6.57 13.30
N THR A 218 -8.58 -6.47 13.56
CA THR A 218 -8.05 -5.85 14.77
C THR A 218 -7.41 -4.51 14.44
N ALA A 219 -7.88 -3.44 15.06
CA ALA A 219 -7.31 -2.11 14.90
C ALA A 219 -5.83 -2.08 15.30
N THR A 220 -5.01 -1.42 14.49
CA THR A 220 -3.58 -1.25 14.73
C THR A 220 -3.11 0.12 14.28
N PHE A 221 -2.01 0.56 14.87
CA PHE A 221 -1.33 1.81 14.54
C PHE A 221 0.10 1.47 14.17
N SER A 222 0.39 1.48 12.87
CA SER A 222 1.71 1.18 12.34
C SER A 222 2.28 2.46 11.75
N ALA A 223 3.08 3.17 12.54
CA ALA A 223 3.67 4.45 12.16
C ALA A 223 4.24 4.45 10.73
N CYS A 224 3.96 5.51 9.97
CA CYS A 224 4.32 5.66 8.56
C CYS A 224 3.78 4.53 7.66
N PHE A 225 2.76 3.79 8.11
CA PHE A 225 2.24 2.57 7.48
C PHE A 225 3.32 1.50 7.28
N GLY A 226 4.35 1.47 8.11
CA GLY A 226 5.53 0.61 7.91
C GLY A 226 6.42 0.47 9.14
N ALA A 227 5.86 0.57 10.35
CA ALA A 227 6.63 0.63 11.60
C ALA A 227 7.66 -0.50 11.77
N ALA A 228 7.34 -1.70 11.27
CA ALA A 228 8.22 -2.86 11.32
C ALA A 228 9.56 -2.69 10.59
N PHE A 229 9.66 -1.72 9.66
CA PHE A 229 10.83 -1.50 8.81
C PHE A 229 11.56 -0.18 9.10
N LEU A 230 11.02 0.64 10.01
CA LEU A 230 11.61 1.94 10.33
C LEU A 230 12.86 1.76 11.20
N MET A 231 13.95 2.42 10.80
CA MET A 231 15.21 2.45 11.56
C MET A 231 15.47 3.79 12.26
N LEU A 232 14.66 4.81 11.97
CA LEU A 232 14.69 6.12 12.62
C LEU A 232 13.33 6.43 13.24
N HIS A 233 13.27 7.47 14.08
CA HIS A 233 12.01 7.89 14.68
C HIS A 233 11.00 8.33 13.60
N PRO A 234 9.71 7.93 13.67
CA PRO A 234 8.69 8.23 12.65
C PRO A 234 8.58 9.70 12.25
N THR A 235 8.81 10.62 13.19
CA THR A 235 8.79 12.07 12.94
C THR A 235 9.82 12.51 11.91
N THR A 236 10.92 11.78 11.74
CA THR A 236 11.93 12.05 10.70
C THR A 236 11.32 11.89 9.32
N TYR A 237 10.67 10.74 9.07
CA TYR A 237 10.03 10.46 7.79
C TYR A 237 8.83 11.39 7.54
N ALA A 238 8.06 11.70 8.58
CA ALA A 238 6.95 12.65 8.48
C ALA A 238 7.43 14.07 8.13
N ALA A 239 8.48 14.58 8.78
CA ALA A 239 9.05 15.89 8.46
C ALA A 239 9.53 15.96 7.01
N MET A 240 10.24 14.92 6.54
CA MET A 240 10.68 14.81 5.15
C MET A 240 9.50 14.74 4.17
N LEU A 241 8.45 13.97 4.49
CA LEU A 241 7.24 13.89 3.66
C LEU A 241 6.53 15.24 3.58
N ALA A 242 6.39 15.95 4.71
CA ALA A 242 5.80 17.28 4.75
C ALA A 242 6.55 18.27 3.85
N GLU A 243 7.89 18.29 3.95
CA GLU A 243 8.75 19.14 3.13
C GLU A 243 8.57 18.84 1.63
N LYS A 244 8.61 17.56 1.24
CA LYS A 244 8.43 17.15 -0.16
C LYS A 244 7.03 17.50 -0.67
N MET A 245 5.98 17.23 0.11
CA MET A 245 4.61 17.56 -0.27
C MET A 245 4.43 19.08 -0.45
N GLN A 246 4.98 19.89 0.46
CA GLN A 246 4.90 21.34 0.37
C GLN A 246 5.70 21.91 -0.82
N LYS A 247 6.92 21.41 -1.04
CA LYS A 247 7.80 21.84 -2.13
C LYS A 247 7.22 21.54 -3.50
N HIS A 248 6.55 20.40 -3.65
CA HIS A 248 6.06 19.91 -4.95
C HIS A 248 4.54 20.05 -5.12
N GLY A 249 3.83 20.59 -4.13
CA GLY A 249 2.37 20.80 -4.19
C GLY A 249 1.56 19.49 -4.18
N ALA A 250 2.07 18.44 -3.56
CA ALA A 250 1.39 17.15 -3.51
C ALA A 250 0.18 17.22 -2.54
N THR A 251 -0.95 16.66 -2.96
CA THR A 251 -2.18 16.61 -2.13
C THR A 251 -2.26 15.31 -1.35
N GLY A 252 -2.57 15.40 -0.06
CA GLY A 252 -2.80 14.26 0.82
C GLY A 252 -4.26 13.80 0.79
N TRP A 253 -4.47 12.49 0.75
CA TRP A 253 -5.77 11.85 0.75
C TRP A 253 -5.81 10.73 1.78
N LEU A 254 -6.91 10.60 2.52
CA LEU A 254 -7.21 9.42 3.33
C LEU A 254 -8.30 8.64 2.63
N VAL A 255 -8.06 7.37 2.32
CA VAL A 255 -9.04 6.51 1.63
C VAL A 255 -9.33 5.30 2.50
N ASN A 256 -10.59 5.13 2.87
CA ASN A 256 -11.05 3.97 3.62
C ASN A 256 -11.28 2.79 2.66
N THR A 257 -10.58 1.69 2.90
CA THR A 257 -10.72 0.41 2.17
C THR A 257 -11.38 -0.69 3.02
N GLY A 258 -11.83 -0.32 4.21
CA GLY A 258 -12.52 -1.15 5.20
C GLY A 258 -14.04 -1.02 5.07
N TRP A 259 -14.70 -0.74 6.19
CA TRP A 259 -16.16 -0.76 6.34
C TRP A 259 -16.74 0.66 6.37
N CYS A 260 -18.03 0.75 6.05
CA CYS A 260 -18.86 1.96 6.10
C CYS A 260 -20.29 1.59 6.54
N GLY A 261 -21.03 2.53 7.13
CA GLY A 261 -22.40 2.31 7.63
C GLY A 261 -22.45 1.39 8.85
N GLY A 262 -21.37 1.35 9.64
CA GLY A 262 -21.22 0.50 10.82
C GLY A 262 -19.91 -0.28 10.86
N SER A 263 -19.62 -0.86 12.03
CA SER A 263 -18.42 -1.67 12.26
C SER A 263 -18.48 -3.03 11.57
N TYR A 264 -17.37 -3.75 11.54
CA TYR A 264 -17.33 -5.15 11.13
C TYR A 264 -18.45 -5.97 11.80
N GLY A 265 -19.22 -6.71 10.99
CA GLY A 265 -20.38 -7.50 11.42
C GLY A 265 -21.72 -6.76 11.37
N SER A 266 -21.73 -5.43 11.31
CA SER A 266 -22.96 -4.61 11.17
C SER A 266 -22.97 -3.78 9.88
N GLY A 267 -21.86 -3.13 9.56
CA GLY A 267 -21.67 -2.35 8.33
C GLY A 267 -21.20 -3.19 7.14
N ASN A 268 -21.03 -2.52 6.01
CA ASN A 268 -20.62 -3.16 4.76
C ASN A 268 -19.20 -2.74 4.38
N ARG A 269 -18.38 -3.71 3.93
CA ARG A 269 -17.07 -3.39 3.36
C ARG A 269 -17.26 -2.57 2.08
N ILE A 270 -16.49 -1.49 1.94
CA ILE A 270 -16.54 -0.64 0.74
C ILE A 270 -16.17 -1.49 -0.47
N LYS A 271 -17.08 -1.53 -1.45
CA LYS A 271 -16.89 -2.34 -2.66
C LYS A 271 -15.71 -1.79 -3.46
N LEU A 272 -14.79 -2.67 -3.87
CA LEU A 272 -13.60 -2.30 -4.65
C LEU A 272 -13.90 -1.43 -5.89
N PRO A 273 -14.99 -1.64 -6.67
CA PRO A 273 -15.35 -0.74 -7.76
C PRO A 273 -15.55 0.72 -7.32
N TYR A 274 -16.10 0.98 -6.13
CA TYR A 274 -16.26 2.33 -5.60
C TYR A 274 -14.91 2.93 -5.19
N THR A 275 -14.06 2.16 -4.53
CA THR A 275 -12.69 2.59 -4.24
C THR A 275 -11.93 2.93 -5.51
N ARG A 276 -12.02 2.12 -6.57
CA ARG A 276 -11.39 2.43 -7.87
C ARG A 276 -11.94 3.73 -8.48
N LYS A 277 -13.25 3.99 -8.40
CA LYS A 277 -13.84 5.28 -8.84
C LYS A 277 -13.31 6.47 -8.04
N ILE A 278 -13.17 6.32 -6.72
CA ILE A 278 -12.56 7.34 -5.85
C ILE A 278 -11.12 7.63 -6.28
N ILE A 279 -10.31 6.59 -6.47
CA ILE A 279 -8.91 6.72 -6.91
C ILE A 279 -8.84 7.39 -8.30
N ASN A 280 -9.74 7.04 -9.22
CA ASN A 280 -9.83 7.70 -10.53
C ASN A 280 -10.23 9.19 -10.41
N ALA A 281 -11.10 9.54 -9.47
CA ALA A 281 -11.47 10.94 -9.20
C ALA A 281 -10.32 11.75 -8.56
N ILE A 282 -9.44 11.10 -7.79
CA ILE A 282 -8.18 11.68 -7.31
C ILE A 282 -7.24 11.92 -8.50
N HIS A 283 -7.01 10.91 -9.34
CA HIS A 283 -6.09 10.99 -10.47
C HIS A 283 -6.52 12.04 -11.51
N SER A 284 -7.81 12.11 -11.83
CA SER A 284 -8.33 13.10 -12.79
C SER A 284 -8.31 14.54 -12.27
N GLY A 285 -8.06 14.74 -10.97
CA GLY A 285 -8.16 16.04 -10.32
C GLY A 285 -9.59 16.52 -10.12
N SER A 286 -10.60 15.68 -10.39
CA SER A 286 -12.02 16.00 -10.12
C SER A 286 -12.23 16.35 -8.65
N LEU A 287 -11.66 15.55 -7.74
CA LEU A 287 -11.76 15.83 -6.30
C LEU A 287 -11.09 17.14 -5.89
N LEU A 288 -10.05 17.61 -6.58
CA LEU A 288 -9.44 18.90 -6.26
C LEU A 288 -10.42 20.08 -6.44
N LYS A 289 -11.45 19.91 -7.27
CA LYS A 289 -12.47 20.92 -7.60
C LYS A 289 -13.82 20.65 -6.91
N ALA A 290 -13.93 19.59 -6.12
CA ALA A 290 -15.19 19.22 -5.48
C ALA A 290 -15.56 20.18 -4.35
N THR A 291 -16.84 20.18 -3.97
CA THR A 291 -17.32 20.85 -2.76
C THR A 291 -17.13 19.90 -1.58
N TYR A 292 -16.67 20.44 -0.45
CA TYR A 292 -16.32 19.67 0.73
C TYR A 292 -17.12 20.07 1.95
N GLU A 293 -17.44 19.08 2.76
CA GLU A 293 -18.00 19.24 4.11
C GLU A 293 -17.04 18.61 5.12
N LYS A 294 -17.06 19.10 6.36
CA LYS A 294 -16.17 18.58 7.43
C LYS A 294 -16.93 17.61 8.31
N THR A 295 -16.28 16.49 8.67
CA THR A 295 -16.79 15.62 9.75
C THR A 295 -16.75 16.35 11.09
N GLU A 296 -17.72 16.07 11.95
CA GLU A 296 -17.87 16.74 13.24
C GLU A 296 -16.70 16.44 14.18
N VAL A 297 -16.29 15.18 14.29
CA VAL A 297 -15.26 14.74 15.25
C VAL A 297 -13.84 14.91 14.71
N PHE A 298 -13.57 14.43 13.50
CA PHE A 298 -12.21 14.40 12.95
C PHE A 298 -11.86 15.64 12.12
N GLY A 299 -12.84 16.47 11.76
CA GLY A 299 -12.64 17.63 10.88
C GLY A 299 -12.11 17.26 9.49
N LEU A 300 -12.39 16.03 9.02
CA LEU A 300 -11.96 15.54 7.71
C LEU A 300 -12.85 16.11 6.61
N GLU A 301 -12.24 16.57 5.52
CA GLU A 301 -12.97 17.10 4.37
C GLU A 301 -13.48 15.97 3.48
N ILE A 302 -14.78 15.74 3.47
CA ILE A 302 -15.49 14.74 2.65
C ILE A 302 -16.10 15.44 1.43
N PRO A 303 -15.95 14.90 0.21
CA PRO A 303 -16.60 15.46 -0.97
C PRO A 303 -18.12 15.25 -0.93
N SER A 304 -18.89 16.23 -1.40
CA SER A 304 -20.35 16.16 -1.44
C SER A 304 -20.89 15.08 -2.39
N GLU A 305 -20.15 14.79 -3.45
CA GLU A 305 -20.50 13.80 -4.47
C GLU A 305 -19.24 13.30 -5.20
N ILE A 306 -19.32 12.08 -5.73
CA ILE A 306 -18.31 11.50 -6.62
C ILE A 306 -19.06 10.73 -7.70
N GLU A 307 -18.75 11.00 -8.96
CA GLU A 307 -19.44 10.37 -10.08
C GLU A 307 -19.39 8.84 -10.00
N GLY A 308 -20.57 8.21 -10.02
CA GLY A 308 -20.72 6.77 -9.98
C GLY A 308 -20.45 6.11 -8.61
N VAL A 309 -20.30 6.88 -7.55
CA VAL A 309 -20.29 6.40 -6.15
C VAL A 309 -21.59 6.87 -5.48
N PRO A 310 -22.36 5.98 -4.84
CA PRO A 310 -23.58 6.37 -4.13
C PRO A 310 -23.30 7.45 -3.08
N LYS A 311 -24.15 8.47 -3.00
CA LYS A 311 -23.93 9.61 -2.09
C LYS A 311 -24.03 9.18 -0.63
N GLU A 312 -24.85 8.18 -0.36
CA GLU A 312 -25.11 7.64 0.98
C GLU A 312 -23.81 7.15 1.60
N ILE A 313 -22.98 6.41 0.86
CA ILE A 313 -21.75 5.83 1.41
C ILE A 313 -20.66 6.87 1.69
N LEU A 314 -20.73 8.08 1.11
CA LEU A 314 -19.72 9.11 1.35
C LEU A 314 -19.77 9.61 2.79
N ARG A 315 -20.93 9.48 3.44
CA ARG A 315 -21.10 9.78 4.86
C ARG A 315 -20.98 8.48 5.65
N PRO A 316 -20.00 8.36 6.55
CA PRO A 316 -19.78 7.11 7.29
C PRO A 316 -20.95 6.73 8.22
N GLU A 317 -21.79 7.70 8.58
CA GLU A 317 -22.99 7.53 9.41
C GLU A 317 -24.19 6.90 8.68
N ASN A 318 -24.16 6.84 7.35
CA ASN A 318 -25.24 6.28 6.50
C ASN A 318 -24.85 4.93 5.90
#